data_AF-A0AAW8UJF9-F1
#
_entry.id   AF-A0AAW8UJF9-F1
#
_cell.length_a   1.000
_cell.length_b   1.000
_cell.length_c   1.000
_cell.angle_alpha   90.00
_cell.angle_beta   90.00
_cell.angle_gamma   90.00
#
_symmetry.space_group_name_H-M   'P 1'
#
loop_
_entity.id
_entity.type
_entity.pdbx_description
1 polymer ?
#
loop_
_entity_poly.entity_id
_entity_poly.type
_entity_poly.pdbx_seq_one_letter_code
_entity_poly.pdbx_strand_id
1 'polypeptide(L)' 'MVELVGSVYVEDDYIRLVSLNDDIDFEGNRLFPDILLPRDENTRIIGKVIEAFTPIEKV' A
#
# COMPACT_ATOMS: atom_id res chain seq x y z
N MET A 1 -4.78 7.48 13.09
CA MET A 1 -3.73 6.59 12.56
C MET A 1 -3.46 7.04 11.14
N VAL A 2 -2.22 7.38 10.80
CA VAL A 2 -1.83 7.73 9.43
C VAL A 2 -1.21 6.47 8.85
N GLU A 3 -1.86 5.86 7.86
CA GLU A 3 -1.32 4.66 7.20
C GLU A 3 -0.44 5.08 6.03
N LEU A 4 0.81 4.63 6.05
CA LEU A 4 1.77 4.87 4.98
C LEU A 4 1.62 3.74 3.95
N VAL A 5 1.17 4.11 2.75
CA VAL A 5 0.98 3.18 1.65
C VAL A 5 2.17 3.30 0.70
N GLY A 6 2.92 2.21 0.53
CA GLY A 6 4.07 2.16 -0.36
C GLY A 6 3.69 1.89 -1.81
N SER A 7 2.62 1.13 -2.05
CA SER A 7 2.16 0.79 -3.40
C SER A 7 0.65 0.58 -3.44
N VAL A 8 0.06 0.83 -4.60
CA VAL A 8 -1.36 0.60 -4.87
C VAL A 8 -1.48 -0.36 -6.04
N TYR A 9 -2.17 -1.48 -5.83
CA TYR A 9 -2.46 -2.46 -6.87
C TYR A 9 -3.96 -2.50 -7.12
N VAL A 10 -4.34 -2.48 -8.40
CA VAL A 10 -5.73 -2.68 -8.83
C VAL A 10 -5.88 -4.15 -9.22
N GLU A 11 -6.37 -4.95 -8.28
CA GLU A 11 -6.63 -6.39 -8.48
C GLU A 11 -8.03 -6.56 -9.10
N ASP A 12 -8.41 -7.79 -9.47
CA ASP A 12 -9.69 -8.06 -10.15
C ASP A 12 -10.91 -7.67 -9.31
N ASP A 13 -10.94 -8.06 -8.02
CA ASP A 13 -12.09 -7.85 -7.13
C ASP A 13 -11.94 -6.67 -6.15
N TYR A 14 -10.72 -6.18 -5.95
CA TYR A 14 -10.43 -5.16 -4.95
C TYR A 14 -9.22 -4.29 -5.34
N ILE A 15 -9.08 -3.16 -4.66
CA ILE A 15 -7.87 -2.34 -4.72
C ILE A 15 -7.08 -2.63 -3.44
N ARG A 16 -5.82 -3.01 -3.60
CA ARG A 16 -4.92 -3.33 -2.50
C ARG A 16 -3.97 -2.17 -2.24
N LEU A 17 -4.07 -1.59 -1.05
CA LEU A 17 -3.12 -0.59 -0.55
C LEU A 17 -2.07 -1.31 0.27
N VAL A 18 -0.86 -1.40 -0.26
CA VAL A 18 0.23 -2.12 0.38
C VAL A 18 0.87 -1.24 1.43
N SER A 19 0.86 -1.71 2.67
CA SER A 19 1.55 -1.06 3.78
C SER A 19 3.03 -0.89 3.44
N LEU A 20 3.56 0.31 3.65
CA LEU A 20 4.99 0.57 3.53
C LEU A 20 5.78 -0.16 4.63
N ASN A 21 5.16 -0.38 5.79
CA ASN A 21 5.75 -1.14 6.88
C ASN A 21 5.45 -2.64 6.68
N ASP A 22 6.51 -3.43 6.56
CA ASP A 22 6.51 -4.89 6.39
C ASP A 22 6.97 -5.64 7.64
N ASP A 23 7.02 -4.97 8.81
CA ASP A 23 7.38 -5.58 10.08
C ASP A 23 6.45 -6.75 10.40
N ILE A 24 7.07 -7.85 10.83
CA ILE A 24 6.40 -9.08 11.19
C ILE A 24 6.50 -9.34 12.70
N ASP A 25 5.46 -9.93 13.27
CA ASP A 25 5.48 -10.43 14.64
C ASP A 25 6.28 -11.75 14.74
N PHE A 26 6.37 -12.28 15.96
CA PHE A 26 7.09 -13.52 16.23
C PHE A 26 6.43 -14.78 15.63
N GLU A 27 5.17 -14.68 15.18
CA GLU A 27 4.41 -15.74 14.51
C GLU A 27 4.50 -15.62 12.97
N GLY A 28 5.14 -14.56 12.47
CA GLY A 28 5.30 -14.28 11.05
C GLY A 28 4.13 -13.53 10.43
N ASN A 29 3.20 -13.00 11.23
CA ASN A 29 2.11 -12.17 10.72
C ASN A 29 2.60 -10.73 10.54
N ARG A 30 2.10 -10.05 9.50
CA ARG A 30 2.36 -8.61 9.36
C ARG A 30 1.65 -7.83 10.46
N LEU A 31 2.41 -6.99 11.15
CA LEU A 31 1.89 -6.04 12.13
C LEU A 31 0.99 -4.98 11.45
N PHE A 32 1.29 -4.67 10.18
CA PHE A 32 0.56 -3.72 9.35
C PHE A 32 0.08 -4.43 8.07
N PRO A 33 -1.11 -5.04 8.09
CA PRO A 33 -1.65 -5.72 6.92
C PRO A 33 -2.03 -4.70 5.82
N ASP A 34 -2.13 -5.19 4.57
CA ASP A 34 -2.64 -4.37 3.47
C ASP A 34 -4.11 -3.99 3.72
N ILE A 35 -4.49 -2.78 3.31
CA ILE A 35 -5.91 -2.41 3.24
C ILE A 35 -6.48 -2.95 1.94
N LEU A 36 -7.57 -3.70 2.03
CA LEU A 36 -8.35 -4.16 0.88
C LEU A 36 -9.59 -3.28 0.75
N LEU A 37 -9.64 -2.48 -0.32
CA LEU A 37 -10.79 -1.65 -0.64
C LEU A 37 -11.63 -2.34 -1.73
N PRO A 38 -12.96 -2.33 -1.64
CA PRO A 38 -13.79 -2.84 -2.73
C PRO A 38 -13.51 -2.06 -4.01
N ARG A 39 -13.45 -2.78 -5.14
CA ARG A 39 -13.28 -2.16 -6.44
C ARG A 39 -14.66 -1.82 -7.00
N ASP A 40 -15.05 -0.56 -6.88
CA ASP A 40 -16.21 -0.02 -7.58
C ASP A 40 -15.81 1.13 -8.52
N GLU A 41 -16.72 1.50 -9.42
CA GLU A 41 -16.51 2.59 -10.40
C GLU A 41 -16.33 3.97 -9.75
N ASN A 42 -16.68 4.11 -8.47
CA ASN A 42 -16.67 5.37 -7.73
C ASN A 42 -15.49 5.47 -6.75
N THR A 43 -14.66 4.45 -6.64
CA THR A 43 -13.60 4.38 -5.64
C THR A 43 -12.52 5.40 -5.97
N ARG A 44 -12.24 6.30 -5.02
CA ARG A 44 -11.21 7.34 -5.17
C ARG A 44 -10.21 7.25 -4.02
N ILE A 45 -8.94 7.14 -4.36
CA ILE A 45 -7.83 7.21 -3.40
C ILE A 45 -7.27 8.62 -3.45
N ILE A 46 -7.36 9.34 -2.34
CA ILE A 46 -6.79 10.68 -2.18
C ILE A 46 -5.71 10.58 -1.12
N GLY A 47 -4.45 10.63 -1.55
CA GLY A 47 -3.28 10.57 -0.69
C GLY A 47 -2.43 11.84 -0.81
N LYS A 48 -1.67 12.15 0.24
CA LYS A 48 -0.57 13.11 0.17
C LYS A 48 0.72 12.33 -0.09
N VAL A 49 1.42 12.65 -1.17
CA VAL A 49 2.79 12.14 -1.37
C VAL A 49 3.68 12.78 -0.30
N ILE A 50 4.20 11.96 0.61
CA ILE A 50 5.09 12.42 1.70
C ILE A 50 6.55 12.32 1.28
N GLU A 51 6.88 11.30 0.48
CA GLU A 51 8.23 11.07 -0.04
C GLU A 51 8.13 10.35 -1.39
N ALA A 52 8.92 10.78 -2.37
CA ALA A 52 9.00 10.15 -3.69
C ALA A 52 10.47 9.86 -3.99
N PHE A 53 10.81 8.58 -4.20
CA PHE A 53 12.16 8.18 -4.59
C PHE A 53 12.25 8.07 -6.10
N THR A 54 13.25 8.72 -6.69
CA THR A 54 13.64 8.46 -8.09
C THR A 54 14.44 7.17 -8.13
N PRO A 55 14.04 6.14 -8.91
CA PRO A 55 14.85 4.94 -9.06
C PRO A 55 16.23 5.32 -9.56
N ILE A 56 17.29 4.85 -8.89
CA ILE A 56 18.64 4.96 -9.41
C ILE A 56 18.71 4.01 -10.60
N GLU A 57 18.92 4.54 -11.81
CA GLU A 57 19.18 3.71 -12.99
C GLU A 57 20.41 2.84 -12.69
N LYS A 58 20.24 1.50 -12.77
CA LYS A 58 21.38 0.60 -12.79
C LYS A 58 22.13 0.83 -14.10
N VAL A 59 23.26 1.54 -14.01
CA VAL A 59 24.33 1.55 -15.02
C VAL A 59 24.95 0.17 -15.20
#